data_AF-A0A7D7LPH2-F1
#
_entry.id   AF-A0A7D7LPH2-F1
#
_cell.length_a   1.000
_cell.length_b   1.000
_cell.length_c   1.000
_cell.angle_alpha   90.00
_cell.angle_beta   90.00
_cell.angle_gamma   90.00
#
_symmetry.space_group_name_H-M   'P 1'
#
loop_
_entity.id
_entity.type
_entity.pdbx_description
1 polymer ?
#
loop_
_entity_poly.entity_id
_entity_poly.type
_entity_poly.pdbx_seq_one_letter_code
_entity_poly.pdbx_strand_id
1 'polypeptide(L)'
;MKTIVTTFFILLFSLLQSQVKKVDIVDFYNWTSNSGIKYQFILVSENLSKFDMPISAVIRVRYSTDGNITYKTAEFGANVVMNRDRRSEGELSVHINAAETASMVQGASGYSPDNFILYYDTEGNYLRGYQADYNELAKSDVGYAKVFHISAPTGDQMRGLIRLFYRSSDPLYRDLMTLAARYD
;
A
#
# COMPACT_ATOMS: atom_id res chain seq x y z
N MET A 1 -2.77 -53.55 11.57
CA MET A 1 -2.57 -52.65 10.41
C MET A 1 -2.88 -51.24 10.90
N LYS A 2 -1.94 -50.56 11.56
CA LYS A 2 -1.06 -49.50 11.03
C LYS A 2 -1.75 -48.56 10.02
N THR A 3 -2.15 -47.40 10.56
CA THR A 3 -1.95 -46.02 10.06
C THR A 3 -2.34 -45.71 8.61
N ILE A 4 -3.18 -44.67 8.44
CA ILE A 4 -2.99 -43.48 7.57
C ILE A 4 -4.34 -42.73 7.56
N VAL A 5 -4.56 -41.78 8.47
CA VAL A 5 -5.66 -40.78 8.38
C VAL A 5 -5.14 -39.39 8.81
N THR A 6 -3.85 -39.11 8.61
CA THR A 6 -3.25 -37.87 9.11
C THR A 6 -2.36 -37.22 8.04
N THR A 7 -2.88 -37.09 6.82
CA THR A 7 -2.15 -36.42 5.73
C THR A 7 -3.09 -35.71 4.76
N PHE A 8 -4.07 -34.95 5.28
CA PHE A 8 -4.89 -34.08 4.45
C PHE A 8 -5.05 -32.65 5.00
N PHE A 9 -4.22 -32.25 5.98
CA PHE A 9 -4.37 -30.96 6.67
C PHE A 9 -3.28 -29.92 6.38
N ILE A 10 -2.36 -30.16 5.43
CA ILE A 10 -1.17 -29.30 5.23
C ILE A 10 -1.10 -28.70 3.80
N LEU A 11 -2.18 -28.73 3.02
CA LEU A 11 -2.16 -28.16 1.64
C LEU A 11 -2.97 -26.86 1.45
N LEU A 12 -3.66 -26.35 2.48
CA LEU A 12 -4.50 -25.15 2.33
C LEU A 12 -3.81 -23.82 2.72
N PHE A 13 -2.55 -23.83 3.16
CA PHE A 13 -1.83 -22.61 3.58
C PHE A 13 -0.82 -22.08 2.56
N SER A 14 -0.97 -22.40 1.27
CA SER A 14 -0.11 -21.86 0.21
C SER A 14 -0.84 -20.88 -0.71
N LEU A 15 -1.75 -20.07 -0.15
CA LEU A 15 -1.99 -18.75 -0.73
C LEU A 15 -0.70 -17.96 -0.48
N LEU A 16 0.23 -18.07 -1.44
CA LEU A 16 1.42 -17.24 -1.57
C LEU A 16 0.96 -15.79 -1.70
N GLN A 17 0.59 -15.19 -0.57
CA GLN A 17 0.59 -13.74 -0.46
C GLN A 17 2.03 -13.33 -0.76
N SER A 18 2.18 -12.58 -1.84
CA SER A 18 3.42 -11.93 -2.21
C SER A 18 3.88 -11.08 -1.02
N GLN A 19 4.76 -11.64 -0.19
CA GLN A 19 5.33 -10.96 0.97
C GLN A 19 6.55 -10.16 0.50
N VAL A 20 6.63 -8.89 0.89
CA VAL A 20 7.80 -8.03 0.69
C VAL A 20 8.99 -8.68 1.40
N LYS A 21 10.03 -9.09 0.65
CA LYS A 21 11.20 -9.76 1.22
C LYS A 21 12.24 -8.77 1.73
N LYS A 22 12.26 -7.58 1.13
CA LYS A 22 13.19 -6.50 1.47
C LYS A 22 12.50 -5.16 1.29
N VAL A 23 12.41 -4.40 2.37
CA VAL A 23 11.85 -3.04 2.33
C VAL A 23 12.89 -2.09 1.74
N ASP A 24 12.61 -1.59 0.54
CA ASP A 24 13.45 -0.59 -0.14
C ASP A 24 12.73 0.75 -0.34
N ILE A 25 11.39 0.73 -0.44
CA ILE A 25 10.56 1.91 -0.66
C ILE A 25 9.50 1.97 0.43
N VAL A 26 9.35 3.16 1.03
CA VAL A 26 8.29 3.50 1.98
C VAL A 26 7.79 4.90 1.69
N ASP A 27 6.53 4.98 1.27
CA ASP A 27 5.87 6.25 1.00
C ASP A 27 4.54 6.36 1.74
N PHE A 28 4.09 7.59 1.93
CA PHE A 28 2.88 7.91 2.68
C PHE A 28 1.96 8.79 1.86
N TYR A 29 0.67 8.53 1.95
CA TYR A 29 -0.34 9.22 1.17
C TYR A 29 -1.61 9.44 1.97
N ASN A 30 -2.43 10.38 1.53
CA ASN A 30 -3.80 10.56 2.00
C ASN A 30 -4.76 10.81 0.86
N TRP A 31 -6.03 10.50 1.08
CA TRP A 31 -7.12 10.89 0.21
C TRP A 31 -8.41 11.08 1.02
N THR A 32 -9.38 11.75 0.42
CA THR A 32 -10.73 11.87 0.97
C THR A 32 -11.70 11.23 0.00
N SER A 33 -12.47 10.25 0.47
CA SER A 33 -13.52 9.61 -0.33
C SER A 33 -14.67 10.58 -0.62
N ASN A 34 -15.51 10.23 -1.59
CA ASN A 34 -16.74 10.98 -1.91
C ASN A 34 -17.71 11.09 -0.71
N SER A 35 -17.66 10.13 0.22
CA SER A 35 -18.43 10.14 1.47
C SER A 35 -17.82 11.03 2.57
N GLY A 36 -16.73 11.75 2.28
CA GLY A 36 -16.06 12.65 3.23
C GLY A 36 -15.14 11.95 4.24
N ILE A 37 -15.01 10.63 4.17
CA ILE A 37 -14.09 9.87 5.04
C ILE A 37 -12.65 10.14 4.58
N LYS A 38 -11.80 10.48 5.54
CA LYS A 38 -10.36 10.73 5.32
C LYS A 38 -9.58 9.44 5.57
N TYR A 39 -8.73 9.12 4.62
CA TYR A 39 -7.87 7.95 4.66
C TYR A 39 -6.42 8.38 4.55
N GLN A 40 -5.55 7.59 5.17
CA GLN A 40 -4.11 7.66 5.00
C GLN A 40 -3.63 6.27 4.65
N PHE A 41 -2.62 6.15 3.80
CA PHE A 41 -1.98 4.86 3.56
C PHE A 41 -0.47 4.96 3.54
N ILE A 42 0.16 3.88 3.96
CA ILE A 42 1.58 3.62 3.78
C ILE A 42 1.74 2.56 2.71
N LEU A 43 2.58 2.84 1.73
CA LEU A 43 3.03 1.90 0.71
C LEU A 43 4.41 1.38 1.11
N VAL A 44 4.55 0.07 1.22
CA VAL A 44 5.83 -0.59 1.49
C VAL A 44 6.13 -1.53 0.33
N SER A 45 7.25 -1.33 -0.36
CA SER A 45 7.61 -2.10 -1.56
C SER A 45 9.08 -2.46 -1.59
N GLU A 46 9.40 -3.49 -2.36
CA GLU A 46 10.76 -3.71 -2.86
C GLU A 46 11.13 -2.64 -3.91
N ASN A 47 12.40 -2.62 -4.31
CA ASN A 47 12.94 -1.61 -5.23
C ASN A 47 12.28 -1.67 -6.63
N LEU A 48 11.77 -0.53 -7.12
CA LEU A 48 11.19 -0.35 -8.45
C LEU A 48 12.26 -0.14 -9.55
N SER A 49 13.29 -0.97 -9.61
CA SER A 49 14.39 -0.82 -10.59
C SER A 49 14.02 -1.25 -12.01
N LYS A 50 12.87 -1.92 -12.17
CA LYS A 50 12.46 -2.57 -13.41
C LYS A 50 11.11 -2.00 -13.88
N PHE A 51 11.13 -1.34 -15.02
CA PHE A 51 9.91 -0.88 -15.68
C PHE A 51 9.07 -2.07 -16.16
N ASP A 52 7.75 -1.86 -16.20
CA ASP A 52 6.76 -2.80 -16.73
C ASP A 52 6.74 -4.18 -16.05
N MET A 53 7.37 -4.32 -14.88
CA MET A 53 7.37 -5.55 -14.09
C MET A 53 6.64 -5.35 -12.76
N PRO A 54 5.73 -6.26 -12.39
CA PRO A 54 5.06 -6.20 -11.10
C PRO A 54 6.05 -6.50 -9.97
N ILE A 55 6.09 -5.59 -9.00
CA ILE A 55 6.86 -5.72 -7.76
C ILE A 55 5.89 -5.85 -6.59
N SER A 56 6.22 -6.77 -5.70
CA SER A 56 5.49 -7.04 -4.47
C SER A 56 5.47 -5.82 -3.54
N ALA A 57 4.27 -5.47 -3.05
CA ALA A 57 4.08 -4.44 -2.06
C ALA A 57 3.07 -4.86 -0.98
N VAL A 58 3.14 -4.19 0.16
CA VAL A 58 2.17 -4.26 1.25
C VAL A 58 1.67 -2.84 1.51
N ILE A 59 0.36 -2.71 1.65
CA ILE A 59 -0.30 -1.44 1.92
C ILE A 59 -1.03 -1.55 3.24
N ARG A 60 -0.87 -0.55 4.10
CA ARG A 60 -1.77 -0.35 5.24
C ARG A 60 -2.54 0.94 5.08
N VAL A 61 -3.86 0.84 5.21
CA VAL A 61 -4.77 1.99 5.19
C VAL A 61 -5.26 2.25 6.60
N ARG A 62 -5.12 3.50 7.05
CA ARG A 62 -5.60 4.01 8.32
C ARG A 62 -6.75 4.99 8.06
N TYR A 63 -7.87 4.81 8.75
CA TYR A 63 -9.05 5.62 8.55
C TYR A 63 -9.92 5.68 9.81
N SER A 64 -10.82 6.66 9.86
CA SER A 64 -11.82 6.81 10.91
C SER A 64 -13.18 7.08 10.29
N THR A 65 -14.20 6.36 10.76
CA THR A 65 -15.59 6.54 10.33
C THR A 65 -16.44 7.32 11.34
N ASP A 66 -15.82 7.79 12.43
CA ASP A 66 -16.47 8.40 13.58
C ASP A 66 -15.88 9.77 13.92
N GLY A 67 -15.40 10.51 12.91
CA GLY A 67 -14.90 11.87 13.09
C GLY A 67 -13.53 11.96 13.78
N ASN A 68 -12.65 10.98 13.54
CA ASN A 68 -11.30 10.84 14.09
C ASN A 68 -11.24 10.40 15.57
N ILE A 69 -12.32 9.83 16.11
CA ILE A 69 -12.35 9.33 17.50
C ILE A 69 -11.62 7.98 17.58
N THR A 70 -11.99 7.04 16.71
CA THR A 70 -11.31 5.74 16.62
C THR A 70 -10.70 5.56 15.24
N TYR A 71 -9.50 4.97 15.23
CA TYR A 71 -8.80 4.63 14.00
C TYR A 71 -8.81 3.12 13.79
N LYS A 72 -9.15 2.76 12.56
CA LYS A 72 -9.07 1.41 12.02
C LYS A 72 -7.85 1.31 11.12
N THR A 73 -7.32 0.11 11.00
CA THR A 73 -6.19 -0.16 10.09
C THR A 73 -6.43 -1.47 9.38
N ALA A 74 -6.42 -1.41 8.05
CA ALA A 74 -6.51 -2.56 7.17
C ALA A 74 -5.16 -2.76 6.46
N GLU A 75 -4.78 -4.00 6.20
CA GLU A 75 -3.58 -4.39 5.47
C GLU A 75 -3.96 -5.28 4.29
N PHE A 76 -3.33 -5.06 3.14
CA PHE A 76 -3.45 -5.93 1.99
C PHE A 76 -2.14 -5.96 1.19
N GLY A 77 -1.91 -7.08 0.51
CA GLY A 77 -0.86 -7.17 -0.49
C GLY A 77 -1.25 -6.40 -1.76
N ALA A 78 -0.26 -5.93 -2.51
CA ALA A 78 -0.45 -5.27 -3.79
C ALA A 78 0.70 -5.60 -4.75
N ASN A 79 0.47 -5.40 -6.04
CA ASN A 79 1.50 -5.37 -7.06
C ASN A 79 1.66 -3.95 -7.57
N VAL A 80 2.90 -3.46 -7.54
CA VAL A 80 3.27 -2.13 -8.04
C VAL A 80 3.94 -2.30 -9.40
N VAL A 81 3.47 -1.58 -10.40
CA VAL A 81 4.06 -1.54 -11.75
C VAL A 81 4.41 -0.10 -12.08
N MET A 82 5.68 0.16 -12.38
CA MET A 82 6.13 1.47 -12.87
C MET A 82 6.25 1.43 -14.39
N ASN A 83 5.50 2.29 -15.06
CA ASN A 83 5.53 2.46 -16.51
C ASN A 83 6.11 3.84 -16.85
N ARG A 84 6.84 3.93 -17.97
CA ARG A 84 7.12 5.24 -18.58
C ARG A 84 5.93 5.63 -19.42
N ASP A 85 5.35 6.79 -19.18
CA ASP A 85 4.33 7.29 -20.08
C ASP A 85 5.00 7.61 -21.43
N ARG A 86 4.60 6.90 -22.49
CA ARG A 86 5.12 7.15 -23.84
C ARG A 86 4.45 8.34 -24.50
N ARG A 87 3.37 8.87 -23.91
CA ARG A 87 2.57 9.98 -24.44
C ARG A 87 2.83 11.30 -23.73
N SER A 88 3.32 11.25 -22.49
CA SER A 88 3.77 12.42 -21.74
C SER A 88 5.29 12.32 -21.59
N GLU A 89 6.01 13.18 -22.32
CA GLU A 89 7.46 13.26 -22.20
C GLU A 89 7.79 13.75 -20.78
N GLY A 90 8.30 12.84 -19.94
CA GLY A 90 8.83 13.19 -18.63
C GLY A 90 8.04 12.72 -17.40
N GLU A 91 6.97 11.94 -17.56
CA GLU A 91 6.25 11.38 -16.41
C GLU A 91 6.38 9.85 -16.30
N LEU A 92 6.48 9.40 -15.06
CA LEU A 92 6.41 8.00 -14.65
C LEU A 92 5.03 7.76 -14.04
N SER A 93 4.37 6.69 -14.46
CA SER A 93 3.11 6.24 -13.85
C SER A 93 3.37 4.98 -13.02
N VAL A 94 2.89 5.00 -11.79
CA VAL A 94 3.00 3.90 -10.83
C VAL A 94 1.60 3.38 -10.56
N HIS A 95 1.31 2.19 -11.06
CA HIS A 95 0.04 1.50 -10.87
C HIS A 95 0.16 0.56 -9.68
N ILE A 96 -0.71 0.76 -8.69
CA ILE A 96 -0.79 -0.03 -7.48
C ILE A 96 -2.07 -0.86 -7.56
N ASN A 97 -1.91 -2.15 -7.87
CA ASN A 97 -3.02 -3.08 -8.00
C ASN A 97 -3.14 -3.89 -6.72
N ALA A 98 -4.19 -3.65 -5.94
CA ALA A 98 -4.44 -4.33 -4.70
C ALA A 98 -4.85 -5.79 -4.90
N ALA A 99 -4.53 -6.62 -3.90
CA ALA A 99 -5.11 -7.96 -3.79
C ALA A 99 -6.62 -7.89 -3.55
N GLU A 100 -7.32 -8.99 -3.76
CA GLU A 100 -8.79 -9.06 -3.64
C GLU A 100 -9.30 -8.84 -2.20
N THR A 101 -8.47 -9.14 -1.20
CA THR A 101 -8.87 -9.15 0.22
C THR A 101 -7.95 -8.33 1.09
N ALA A 102 -8.51 -7.65 2.09
CA ALA A 102 -7.78 -7.03 3.18
C ALA A 102 -7.95 -7.80 4.50
N SER A 103 -6.91 -7.73 5.33
CA SER A 103 -6.89 -8.14 6.73
C SER A 103 -7.04 -6.92 7.63
N MET A 104 -7.83 -7.02 8.70
CA MET A 104 -7.91 -5.96 9.71
C MET A 104 -6.79 -6.12 10.73
N VAL A 105 -5.91 -5.12 10.80
CA VAL A 105 -4.83 -5.03 11.79
C VAL A 105 -5.31 -4.34 13.06
N GLN A 106 -6.25 -3.39 12.93
CA GLN A 106 -6.84 -2.67 14.05
C GLN A 106 -8.31 -2.32 13.78
N GLY A 107 -9.17 -2.59 14.77
CA GLY A 107 -10.60 -2.30 14.71
C GLY A 107 -11.44 -3.45 14.12
N ALA A 108 -12.74 -3.39 14.34
CA ALA A 108 -13.70 -4.38 13.83
C ALA A 108 -14.51 -3.78 12.67
N SER A 109 -14.34 -4.34 11.47
CA SER A 109 -15.15 -4.15 10.24
C SER A 109 -14.28 -4.54 9.04
N GLY A 110 -14.82 -5.19 8.01
CA GLY A 110 -14.07 -5.44 6.78
C GLY A 110 -13.64 -4.17 6.05
N TYR A 111 -12.68 -4.32 5.14
CA TYR A 111 -12.18 -3.28 4.24
C TYR A 111 -12.09 -3.85 2.82
N SER A 112 -12.50 -3.07 1.82
CA SER A 112 -12.30 -3.42 0.42
C SER A 112 -11.00 -2.78 -0.05
N PRO A 113 -9.99 -3.55 -0.50
CA PRO A 113 -8.74 -2.99 -1.00
C PRO A 113 -8.96 -2.00 -2.15
N ASP A 114 -8.19 -0.91 -2.14
CA ASP A 114 -8.23 0.14 -3.17
C ASP A 114 -7.03 0.03 -4.10
N ASN A 115 -7.22 0.28 -5.40
CA ASN A 115 -6.12 0.49 -6.32
C ASN A 115 -5.76 1.97 -6.39
N PHE A 116 -4.54 2.27 -6.82
CA PHE A 116 -4.06 3.63 -6.98
C PHE A 116 -3.27 3.79 -8.27
N ILE A 117 -3.30 4.98 -8.84
CA ILE A 117 -2.40 5.40 -9.89
C ILE A 117 -1.70 6.68 -9.42
N LEU A 118 -0.39 6.61 -9.28
CA LEU A 118 0.46 7.71 -8.84
C LEU A 118 1.34 8.14 -10.00
N TYR A 119 1.60 9.43 -10.12
CA TYR A 119 2.39 10.03 -11.18
C TYR A 119 3.56 10.78 -10.57
N TYR A 120 4.74 10.55 -11.12
CA TYR A 120 5.99 11.20 -10.72
C TYR A 120 6.67 11.78 -11.95
N ASP A 121 7.57 12.74 -11.75
CA ASP A 121 8.52 13.10 -12.78
C ASP A 121 9.66 12.05 -12.87
N THR A 122 10.56 12.24 -13.82
CA THR A 122 11.74 11.37 -13.99
C THR A 122 12.77 11.47 -12.86
N GLU A 123 12.65 12.47 -12.00
CA GLU A 123 13.51 12.69 -10.82
C GLU A 123 12.95 12.00 -9.58
N GLY A 124 11.72 11.49 -9.66
CA GLY A 124 11.03 10.80 -8.57
C GLY A 124 10.18 11.73 -7.70
N ASN A 125 9.95 12.98 -8.10
CA ASN A 125 9.06 13.88 -7.37
C ASN A 125 7.60 13.55 -7.69
N TYR A 126 6.77 13.50 -6.64
CA TYR A 126 5.34 13.28 -6.79
C TYR A 126 4.64 14.44 -7.51
N LEU A 127 3.89 14.14 -8.56
CA LEU A 127 3.12 15.11 -9.33
C LEU A 127 1.64 15.09 -8.95
N ARG A 128 1.02 13.90 -9.00
CA ARG A 128 -0.41 13.70 -8.75
C ARG A 128 -0.71 12.22 -8.54
N GLY A 129 -1.92 11.93 -8.05
CA GLY A 129 -2.34 10.56 -7.83
C GLY A 129 -3.83 10.46 -7.62
N TYR A 130 -4.34 9.26 -7.83
CA TYR A 130 -5.76 8.96 -7.87
C TYR A 130 -6.03 7.60 -7.26
N GLN A 131 -7.08 7.50 -6.44
CA GLN A 131 -7.65 6.22 -6.04
C GLN A 131 -8.54 5.73 -7.19
N ALA A 132 -8.31 4.50 -7.62
CA ALA A 132 -9.03 3.82 -8.68
C ALA A 132 -9.74 2.62 -8.07
N ASP A 133 -11.06 2.70 -7.90
CA ASP A 133 -11.82 1.54 -7.43
C ASP A 133 -11.70 0.40 -8.46
N TYR A 134 -11.73 -0.84 -7.97
CA TYR A 134 -11.56 -2.10 -8.73
C TYR A 134 -12.50 -2.21 -9.95
N ASN A 135 -13.62 -1.48 -9.94
CA ASN A 135 -14.63 -1.45 -11.01
C ASN A 135 -14.61 -0.18 -11.90
N GLU A 136 -13.69 0.75 -11.68
CA GLU A 136 -13.78 2.11 -12.26
C GLU A 136 -12.78 2.41 -13.37
N LEU A 137 -11.76 1.57 -13.57
CA LEU A 137 -10.77 1.73 -14.66
C LEU A 137 -11.36 1.60 -16.09
N ALA A 138 -12.65 1.22 -16.21
CA ALA A 138 -13.33 0.97 -17.48
C ALA A 138 -14.40 2.00 -17.88
N LYS A 139 -14.60 3.09 -17.11
CA LYS A 139 -15.69 4.06 -17.37
C LYS A 139 -15.16 5.46 -17.66
N SER A 140 -15.77 6.13 -18.64
CA SER A 140 -15.34 7.43 -19.18
C SER A 140 -15.59 8.64 -18.27
N ASP A 141 -16.46 8.51 -17.26
CA ASP A 141 -16.91 9.61 -16.39
C ASP A 141 -16.73 9.29 -14.89
N VAL A 142 -15.54 8.85 -14.49
CA VAL A 142 -15.24 8.55 -13.08
C VAL A 142 -14.62 9.77 -12.39
N GLY A 143 -15.26 10.23 -11.32
CA GLY A 143 -14.69 11.16 -10.37
C GLY A 143 -13.69 10.46 -9.45
N TYR A 144 -12.46 10.29 -9.91
CA TYR A 144 -11.39 9.71 -9.09
C TYR A 144 -11.09 10.59 -7.87
N ALA A 145 -10.98 9.98 -6.68
CA ALA A 145 -10.53 10.72 -5.51
C ALA A 145 -9.04 11.05 -5.64
N LYS A 146 -8.70 12.34 -5.52
CA LYS A 146 -7.31 12.81 -5.55
C LYS A 146 -6.56 12.28 -4.34
N VAL A 147 -5.38 11.71 -4.61
CA VAL A 147 -4.42 11.26 -3.61
C VAL A 147 -3.35 12.35 -3.46
N PHE A 148 -2.85 12.52 -2.24
CA PHE A 148 -1.79 13.48 -1.91
C PHE A 148 -0.67 12.76 -1.19
N HIS A 149 0.57 13.03 -1.61
CA HIS A 149 1.76 12.56 -0.93
C HIS A 149 1.94 13.27 0.43
N ILE A 150 2.34 12.52 1.46
CA ILE A 150 2.70 13.03 2.78
C ILE A 150 4.22 12.98 2.88
N SER A 151 4.85 14.15 2.87
CA SER A 151 6.31 14.26 2.92
C SER A 151 6.88 13.83 4.26
N ALA A 152 7.99 13.09 4.22
CA ALA A 152 8.75 12.63 5.38
C ALA A 152 10.26 12.87 5.18
N PRO A 153 10.70 14.15 5.11
CA PRO A 153 12.06 14.47 4.68
C PRO A 153 13.17 14.08 5.68
N THR A 154 12.84 13.77 6.93
CA THR A 154 13.80 13.30 7.94
C THR A 154 13.46 11.93 8.49
N GLY A 155 14.47 11.22 9.01
CA GLY A 155 14.29 9.93 9.66
C GLY A 155 13.29 9.97 10.83
N ASP A 156 13.31 11.02 11.64
CA ASP A 156 12.34 11.21 12.73
C ASP A 156 10.89 11.35 12.25
N GLN A 157 10.67 12.12 11.18
CA GLN A 157 9.34 12.28 10.60
C GLN A 157 8.84 10.97 10.00
N MET A 158 9.72 10.24 9.28
CA MET A 158 9.40 8.92 8.74
C MET A 158 9.05 7.93 9.86
N ARG A 159 9.84 7.87 10.93
CA ARG A 159 9.54 7.02 12.11
C ARG A 159 8.22 7.41 12.77
N GLY A 160 7.90 8.71 12.84
CA GLY A 160 6.62 9.22 13.33
C GLY A 160 5.44 8.70 12.51
N LEU A 161 5.53 8.77 11.18
CA LEU A 161 4.49 8.28 10.28
C LEU A 161 4.36 6.75 10.33
N ILE A 162 5.45 5.98 10.33
CA ILE A 162 5.41 4.51 10.43
C ILE A 162 4.62 4.07 11.66
N ARG A 163 4.81 4.72 12.81
CA ARG A 163 4.12 4.40 14.08
C ARG A 163 2.61 4.62 14.02
N LEU A 164 2.10 5.36 13.05
CA LEU A 164 0.65 5.48 12.83
C LEU A 164 0.04 4.19 12.25
N PHE A 165 0.85 3.39 11.54
CA PHE A 165 0.41 2.20 10.81
C PHE A 165 0.94 0.88 11.39
N TYR A 166 2.11 0.90 12.02
CA TYR A 166 2.80 -0.28 12.52
C TYR A 166 3.11 -0.18 14.01
N ARG A 167 2.86 -1.29 14.72
CA ARG A 167 3.27 -1.51 16.11
C ARG A 167 4.63 -2.19 16.13
N SER A 168 5.34 -2.07 17.25
CA SER A 168 6.65 -2.71 17.43
C SER A 168 6.64 -4.24 17.31
N SER A 169 5.47 -4.87 17.52
CA SER A 169 5.25 -6.30 17.36
C SER A 169 5.03 -6.74 15.91
N ASP A 170 4.83 -5.80 14.98
CA ASP A 170 4.53 -6.15 13.59
C ASP A 170 5.79 -6.61 12.85
N PRO A 171 5.71 -7.63 11.98
CA PRO A 171 6.88 -8.22 11.33
C PRO A 171 7.76 -7.22 10.56
N LEU A 172 7.15 -6.25 9.88
CA LEU A 172 7.86 -5.25 9.07
C LEU A 172 8.39 -4.06 9.89
N TYR A 173 7.98 -3.89 11.15
CA TYR A 173 8.29 -2.67 11.91
C TYR A 173 9.79 -2.41 12.02
N ARG A 174 10.57 -3.46 12.30
CA ARG A 174 12.04 -3.35 12.44
C ARG A 174 12.71 -2.90 11.15
N ASP A 175 12.29 -3.46 10.02
CA ASP A 175 12.87 -3.13 8.71
C ASP A 175 12.51 -1.70 8.31
N LEU A 176 11.26 -1.28 8.57
CA LEU A 176 10.81 0.10 8.37
C LEU A 176 11.61 1.11 9.21
N MET A 177 11.85 0.80 10.49
CA MET A 177 12.67 1.67 11.36
C MET A 177 14.13 1.74 10.89
N THR A 178 14.66 0.63 10.36
CA THR A 178 16.01 0.54 9.80
C THR A 178 16.13 1.37 8.52
N LEU A 179 15.11 1.35 7.66
CA LEU A 179 15.05 2.21 6.48
C LEU A 179 15.02 3.68 6.88
N ALA A 180 14.17 4.05 7.84
CA ALA A 180 14.04 5.43 8.30
C ALA A 180 15.35 6.00 8.86
N ALA A 181 16.18 5.19 9.51
CA ALA A 181 17.49 5.60 10.01
C ALA A 181 18.50 5.99 8.91
N ARG A 182 18.22 5.71 7.63
CA ARG A 182 19.05 6.17 6.51
C ARG A 182 18.88 7.67 6.20
N TYR A 183 17.86 8.30 6.79
CA TYR A 183 17.51 9.71 6.61
C TYR A 183 17.82 10.55 7.86
N ASP A 184 18.65 10.02 8.76
CA ASP A 184 19.14 10.72 9.95
C ASP A 184 20.33 11.64 9.63
#